data_AF-A0A7S2GI87-F1
#
_entry.id   AF-A0A7S2GI87-F1
#
_cell.length_a   1.000
_cell.length_b   1.000
_cell.length_c   1.000
_cell.angle_alpha   90.00
_cell.angle_beta   90.00
_cell.angle_gamma   90.00
#
_symmetry.space_group_name_H-M   'P 1'
#
loop_
_entity.id
_entity.type
_entity.pdbx_description
1 polymer ?
#
loop_
_entity_poly.entity_id
_entity_poly.type
_entity_poly.pdbx_seq_one_letter_code
_entity_poly.pdbx_strand_id
1 'polypeptide(L)'
;GWEGFGQWMAEGNGINVAGLTEFFAREQTEYLLQSAQWCQLHQSEVIGEEFSVSKLDLLDTTIAGISCFSTPFTSEILEEGTLNAFGGWFDTDFLGSKADPTPNPITLTTEPESTTHWAQQVFMVHPPLAVQVADLIEGVVKIKRQRLNHRLLWVQLTITHMRPGVGQIGPERTLNFRID
;
A
#
# COMPACT_ATOMS: atom_id res chain seq x y z
N GLY A 1 15.95 -10.82 -20.91
CA GLY A 1 15.35 -9.50 -20.67
C GLY A 1 14.72 -8.98 -21.94
N TRP A 2 13.93 -7.90 -21.86
CA TRP A 2 13.23 -7.31 -23.00
C TRP A 2 14.14 -7.01 -24.20
N GLU A 3 15.32 -6.44 -23.95
CA GLU A 3 16.29 -6.13 -25.01
C GLU A 3 16.75 -7.39 -25.78
N GLY A 4 17.07 -8.46 -25.05
CA GLY A 4 17.46 -9.74 -25.68
C GLY A 4 16.32 -10.38 -26.49
N PHE A 5 15.08 -10.24 -26.03
CA PHE A 5 13.91 -10.67 -26.82
C PHE A 5 13.74 -9.83 -28.09
N GLY A 6 13.91 -8.51 -27.99
CA GLY A 6 13.84 -7.61 -29.14
C GLY A 6 14.90 -7.93 -30.19
N GLN A 7 16.13 -8.19 -29.76
CA GLN A 7 17.22 -8.62 -30.63
C GLN A 7 16.90 -9.94 -31.34
N TRP A 8 16.42 -10.95 -30.59
CA TRP A 8 16.05 -12.25 -31.14
C TRP A 8 14.90 -12.15 -32.17
N MET A 9 13.89 -11.30 -31.93
CA MET A 9 12.80 -11.07 -32.89
C MET A 9 13.27 -10.39 -34.19
N ALA A 10 14.20 -9.44 -34.06
CA ALA A 10 14.79 -8.78 -35.21
C ALA A 10 15.65 -9.74 -36.04
N GLU A 11 16.49 -10.55 -35.39
CA GLU A 11 17.41 -11.48 -36.05
C GLU A 11 16.70 -12.72 -36.61
N GLY A 12 15.78 -13.32 -35.86
CA GLY A 12 15.10 -14.56 -36.24
C GLY A 12 13.90 -14.36 -37.17
N ASN A 13 13.15 -13.27 -36.96
CA ASN A 13 11.86 -13.06 -37.62
C ASN A 13 11.81 -11.77 -38.47
N GLY A 14 12.85 -10.94 -38.44
CA GLY A 14 12.89 -9.66 -39.17
C GLY A 14 11.94 -8.59 -38.62
N ILE A 15 11.46 -8.76 -37.38
CA ILE A 15 10.47 -7.86 -36.77
C ILE A 15 11.15 -6.97 -35.73
N ASN A 16 11.09 -5.65 -35.94
CA ASN A 16 11.56 -4.67 -34.96
C ASN A 16 10.44 -4.33 -33.96
N VAL A 17 10.62 -4.73 -32.70
CA VAL A 17 9.67 -4.48 -31.61
C VAL A 17 10.04 -3.28 -30.73
N ALA A 18 11.03 -2.46 -31.11
CA ALA A 18 11.48 -1.33 -30.31
C ALA A 18 10.37 -0.31 -30.02
N GLY A 19 9.36 -0.19 -30.90
CA GLY A 19 8.18 0.64 -30.68
C GLY A 19 7.31 0.20 -29.50
N LEU A 20 7.50 -1.01 -28.98
CA LEU A 20 6.80 -1.55 -27.81
C LEU A 20 7.57 -1.35 -26.50
N THR A 21 8.83 -0.89 -26.54
CA THR A 21 9.69 -0.81 -25.35
C THR A 21 9.10 0.08 -24.26
N GLU A 22 8.55 1.24 -24.62
CA GLU A 22 7.93 2.14 -23.65
C GLU A 22 6.66 1.54 -23.04
N PHE A 23 5.85 0.84 -23.85
CA PHE A 23 4.66 0.14 -23.38
C PHE A 23 5.02 -0.97 -22.40
N PHE A 24 6.02 -1.78 -22.75
CA PHE A 24 6.54 -2.83 -21.89
C PHE A 24 7.08 -2.25 -20.58
N ALA A 25 7.92 -1.21 -20.63
CA ALA A 25 8.48 -0.60 -19.43
C ALA A 25 7.40 -0.02 -18.50
N ARG A 26 6.37 0.63 -19.06
CA ARG A 26 5.23 1.12 -18.29
C ARG A 26 4.44 -0.03 -17.66
N GLU A 27 4.11 -1.05 -18.44
CA GLU A 27 3.36 -2.22 -17.94
C GLU A 27 4.12 -2.95 -16.82
N GLN A 28 5.43 -3.15 -16.98
CA GLN A 28 6.25 -3.75 -15.93
C GLN A 28 6.31 -2.88 -14.67
N THR A 29 6.39 -1.55 -14.82
CA THR A 29 6.33 -0.62 -13.69
C THR A 29 4.98 -0.69 -12.98
N GLU A 30 3.89 -0.71 -13.73
CA GLU A 30 2.54 -0.86 -13.16
C GLU A 30 2.38 -2.18 -12.41
N TYR A 31 2.84 -3.29 -13.02
CA TYR A 31 2.73 -4.63 -12.44
C TYR A 31 3.60 -4.81 -11.19
N LEU A 32 4.85 -4.34 -11.23
CA LEU A 32 5.82 -4.58 -10.14
C LEU A 32 5.73 -3.56 -9.01
N LEU A 33 5.40 -2.30 -9.31
CA LEU A 33 5.43 -1.21 -8.32
C LEU A 33 4.05 -0.65 -7.98
N GLN A 34 3.08 -0.72 -8.89
CA GLN A 34 1.75 -0.13 -8.70
C GLN A 34 0.66 -1.17 -8.43
N SER A 35 1.05 -2.43 -8.18
CA SER A 35 0.15 -3.47 -7.70
C SER A 35 0.52 -3.83 -6.27
N ALA A 36 -0.47 -3.84 -5.38
CA ALA A 36 -0.25 -4.26 -4.00
C ALA A 36 0.22 -5.71 -3.99
N GLN A 37 1.30 -5.98 -3.26
CA GLN A 37 1.88 -7.31 -3.18
C GLN A 37 1.39 -8.01 -1.92
N TRP A 38 1.03 -9.29 -2.06
CA TRP A 38 0.87 -10.16 -0.90
C TRP A 38 2.25 -10.40 -0.28
N CYS A 39 2.39 -10.16 1.02
CA CYS A 39 3.62 -10.45 1.74
C CYS A 39 3.31 -10.83 3.19
N GLN A 40 4.02 -11.81 3.72
CA GLN A 40 4.04 -12.08 5.16
C GLN A 40 5.16 -11.24 5.78
N LEU A 41 4.77 -10.11 6.35
CA LEU A 41 5.66 -9.22 7.07
C LEU A 41 5.98 -9.77 8.47
N HIS A 42 7.20 -9.47 8.91
CA HIS A 42 7.66 -9.69 10.27
C HIS A 42 7.69 -8.36 11.04
N GLN A 43 7.46 -8.38 12.37
CA GLN A 43 7.39 -7.13 13.13
C GLN A 43 8.72 -6.36 13.14
N SER A 44 9.85 -7.06 12.97
CA SER A 44 11.16 -6.42 12.80
C SER A 44 11.31 -5.65 11.49
N GLU A 45 10.39 -5.77 10.54
CA GLU A 45 10.37 -5.00 9.29
C GLU A 45 9.56 -3.70 9.41
N VAL A 46 8.83 -3.52 10.52
CA VAL A 46 8.04 -2.32 10.81
C VAL A 46 8.93 -1.28 11.49
N ILE A 47 9.30 -0.25 10.72
CA ILE A 47 10.25 0.79 11.16
C ILE A 47 9.59 2.09 11.64
N GLY A 48 8.26 2.18 11.63
CA GLY A 48 7.53 3.39 11.98
C GLY A 48 6.19 3.09 12.65
N GLU A 49 5.58 4.11 13.26
CA GLU A 49 4.30 3.98 13.96
C GLU A 49 3.16 3.59 13.02
N GLU A 50 2.33 2.67 13.51
CA GLU A 50 1.13 2.22 12.82
C GLU A 50 0.03 3.29 12.89
N PHE A 51 -0.82 3.34 11.86
CA PHE A 51 -1.95 4.27 11.82
C PHE A 51 -3.20 3.62 11.24
N SER A 52 -4.36 4.02 11.75
CA SER A 52 -5.65 3.50 11.30
C SER A 52 -6.16 4.30 10.09
N VAL A 53 -6.32 3.62 8.95
CA VAL A 53 -6.90 4.22 7.74
C VAL A 53 -8.42 4.32 7.82
N SER A 54 -9.10 3.35 8.43
CA SER A 54 -10.56 3.35 8.56
C SER A 54 -11.01 2.44 9.69
N LYS A 55 -12.13 2.80 10.34
CA LYS A 55 -12.83 1.96 11.30
C LYS A 55 -14.27 1.81 10.86
N LEU A 56 -14.69 0.58 10.60
CA LEU A 56 -16.00 0.26 10.07
C LEU A 56 -16.87 -0.37 11.16
N ASP A 57 -17.95 0.32 11.56
CA ASP A 57 -19.01 -0.30 12.35
C ASP A 57 -19.98 -0.99 11.39
N LEU A 58 -19.99 -2.33 11.40
CA LEU A 58 -20.77 -3.11 10.46
C LEU A 58 -22.29 -2.97 10.65
N LEU A 59 -22.77 -2.36 11.74
CA LEU A 59 -24.19 -2.05 11.95
C LEU A 59 -24.63 -0.80 11.17
N ASP A 60 -23.77 0.21 11.10
CA ASP A 60 -24.11 1.54 10.57
C ASP A 60 -23.41 1.88 9.24
N THR A 61 -22.39 1.10 8.86
CA THR A 61 -21.59 1.35 7.65
C THR A 61 -22.43 1.20 6.38
N THR A 62 -22.30 2.16 5.46
CA THR A 62 -23.01 2.14 4.17
C THR A 62 -22.07 1.86 3.00
N ILE A 63 -22.62 1.30 1.92
CA ILE A 63 -21.88 1.05 0.66
C ILE A 63 -21.30 2.36 0.11
N ALA A 64 -22.05 3.46 0.21
CA ALA A 64 -21.59 4.77 -0.22
C ALA A 64 -20.36 5.22 0.59
N GLY A 65 -20.37 5.03 1.92
CA GLY A 65 -19.28 5.39 2.82
C GLY A 65 -17.97 4.66 2.54
N ILE A 66 -18.04 3.39 2.11
CA ILE A 66 -16.85 2.58 1.78
C ILE A 66 -16.49 2.60 0.29
N SER A 67 -17.23 3.33 -0.55
CA SER A 67 -16.98 3.34 -1.99
C SER A 67 -15.79 4.21 -2.39
N CYS A 68 -15.61 5.33 -1.68
CA CYS A 68 -14.52 6.28 -1.87
C CYS A 68 -14.35 7.11 -0.59
N PHE A 69 -13.20 7.03 0.05
CA PHE A 69 -12.89 7.83 1.23
C PHE A 69 -11.39 8.18 1.28
N SER A 70 -11.04 9.14 2.12
CA SER A 70 -9.65 9.54 2.33
C SER A 70 -9.41 9.86 3.79
N THR A 71 -8.24 9.45 4.28
CA THR A 71 -7.85 9.60 5.69
C THR A 71 -6.45 10.19 5.76
N PRO A 72 -6.26 11.34 6.44
CA PRO A 72 -4.93 11.85 6.72
C PRO A 72 -4.24 10.97 7.75
N PHE A 73 -2.91 10.87 7.67
CA PHE A 73 -2.11 10.13 8.63
C PHE A 73 -0.78 10.84 8.89
N THR A 74 -0.20 10.51 10.04
CA THR A 74 1.18 10.83 10.42
C THR A 74 1.75 9.57 11.05
N SER A 75 2.96 9.18 10.63
CA SER A 75 3.70 8.03 11.17
C SER A 75 5.10 8.49 11.54
N GLU A 76 5.49 8.33 12.80
CA GLU A 76 6.84 8.61 13.27
C GLU A 76 7.75 7.41 12.99
N ILE A 77 8.95 7.67 12.47
CA ILE A 77 9.97 6.66 12.24
C ILE A 77 10.64 6.29 13.56
N LEU A 78 10.57 5.02 13.92
CA LEU A 78 11.09 4.46 15.17
C LEU A 78 12.48 3.86 15.00
N GLU A 79 12.82 3.41 13.79
CA GLU A 79 14.13 2.83 13.44
C GLU A 79 14.71 3.51 12.20
N GLU A 80 15.99 3.88 12.25
CA GLU A 80 16.67 4.46 11.09
C GLU A 80 16.86 3.42 9.97
N GLY A 81 16.78 3.87 8.73
CA GLY A 81 16.96 2.96 7.60
C GLY A 81 16.38 3.48 6.31
N THR A 82 15.79 2.57 5.55
CA THR A 82 15.19 2.89 4.25
C THR A 82 13.73 2.46 4.25
N LEU A 83 12.82 3.42 4.09
CA LEU A 83 11.41 3.15 3.89
C LEU A 83 11.18 2.66 2.45
N ASN A 84 10.94 1.36 2.32
CA ASN A 84 10.76 0.68 1.04
C ASN A 84 9.28 0.51 0.66
N ALA A 85 8.37 0.48 1.63
CA ALA A 85 6.96 0.24 1.39
C ALA A 85 6.09 0.63 2.60
N PHE A 86 4.78 0.70 2.38
CA PHE A 86 3.77 0.65 3.45
C PHE A 86 3.16 -0.74 3.52
N GLY A 87 2.97 -1.26 4.74
CA GLY A 87 2.17 -2.46 4.99
C GLY A 87 0.72 -2.09 5.34
N GLY A 88 -0.23 -2.84 4.82
CA GLY A 88 -1.65 -2.73 5.16
C GLY A 88 -2.21 -4.07 5.63
N TRP A 89 -2.93 -4.05 6.74
CA TRP A 89 -3.63 -5.18 7.33
C TRP A 89 -4.96 -4.72 7.92
N PHE A 90 -5.70 -5.64 8.55
CA PHE A 90 -6.96 -5.31 9.20
C PHE A 90 -7.17 -6.14 10.47
N ASP A 91 -8.02 -5.59 11.32
CA ASP A 91 -8.59 -6.29 12.47
C ASP A 91 -10.09 -6.46 12.30
N THR A 92 -10.62 -7.56 12.80
CA THR A 92 -12.07 -7.81 12.89
C THR A 92 -12.44 -8.13 14.32
N ASP A 93 -13.18 -7.23 14.95
CA ASP A 93 -13.68 -7.39 16.31
C ASP A 93 -15.07 -8.02 16.32
N PHE A 94 -15.23 -9.09 17.09
CA PHE A 94 -16.51 -9.75 17.32
C PHE A 94 -17.03 -9.33 18.70
N LEU A 95 -17.69 -8.17 18.78
CA LEU A 95 -18.14 -7.55 20.05
C LEU A 95 -19.65 -7.67 20.32
N GLY A 96 -20.42 -8.21 19.38
CA GLY A 96 -21.89 -8.10 19.41
C GLY A 96 -22.36 -6.68 19.10
N SER A 97 -23.54 -6.32 19.58
CA SER A 97 -24.11 -4.97 19.41
C SER A 97 -24.16 -4.22 20.73
N LYS A 98 -24.38 -2.89 20.69
CA LYS A 98 -24.58 -2.11 21.93
C LYS A 98 -25.80 -2.58 22.74
N ALA A 99 -26.82 -3.13 22.07
CA ALA A 99 -28.04 -3.62 22.70
C ALA A 99 -27.89 -5.06 23.22
N ASP A 100 -26.98 -5.83 22.63
CA ASP A 100 -26.71 -7.23 22.95
C ASP A 100 -25.22 -7.51 22.78
N PRO A 101 -24.39 -7.14 23.78
CA PRO A 101 -22.95 -7.29 23.71
C PRO A 101 -22.56 -8.77 23.86
N THR A 102 -21.48 -9.16 23.19
CA THR A 102 -20.93 -10.52 23.36
C THR A 102 -20.40 -10.71 24.80
N PRO A 103 -20.62 -11.89 25.42
CA PRO A 103 -19.97 -12.22 26.68
C PRO A 103 -18.48 -12.54 26.53
N ASN A 104 -18.01 -12.83 25.30
CA ASN A 104 -16.61 -13.17 25.02
C ASN A 104 -16.12 -12.41 23.79
N PRO A 105 -15.56 -11.20 23.95
CA PRO A 105 -15.03 -10.44 22.84
C PRO A 105 -13.77 -11.10 22.30
N ILE A 106 -13.70 -11.24 20.99
CA ILE A 106 -12.53 -11.78 20.29
C ILE A 106 -12.17 -10.87 19.12
N THR A 107 -10.89 -10.80 18.82
CA THR A 107 -10.35 -10.06 17.68
C THR A 107 -9.57 -11.02 16.79
N LEU A 108 -9.87 -10.99 15.49
CA LEU A 108 -9.05 -11.59 14.45
C LEU A 108 -8.19 -10.48 13.86
N THR A 109 -6.87 -10.55 14.05
CA THR A 109 -5.92 -9.62 13.45
C THR A 109 -5.14 -10.28 12.32
N THR A 110 -4.74 -9.48 11.33
CA THR A 110 -3.78 -9.86 10.30
C THR A 110 -2.52 -8.98 10.35
N GLU A 111 -2.20 -8.39 11.50
CA GLU A 111 -0.95 -7.66 11.73
C GLU A 111 0.30 -8.52 11.42
N PRO A 112 1.48 -7.93 11.23
CA PRO A 112 2.71 -8.71 11.05
C PRO A 112 2.90 -9.73 12.18
N GLU A 113 3.59 -10.85 11.89
CA GLU A 113 3.63 -12.06 12.73
C GLU A 113 2.33 -12.91 12.79
N SER A 114 1.15 -12.33 12.52
CA SER A 114 -0.07 -13.13 12.37
C SER A 114 -0.04 -13.92 11.06
N THR A 115 0.08 -15.24 11.17
CA THR A 115 0.12 -16.15 10.01
C THR A 115 -1.30 -16.47 9.55
N THR A 116 -1.88 -15.58 8.75
CA THR A 116 -3.19 -15.79 8.12
C THR A 116 -3.04 -15.89 6.60
N HIS A 117 -4.01 -16.49 5.91
CA HIS A 117 -3.96 -16.57 4.45
C HIS A 117 -4.04 -15.19 3.75
N TRP A 118 -4.54 -14.16 4.44
CA TRP A 118 -4.54 -12.79 3.95
C TRP A 118 -3.16 -12.15 3.99
N ALA A 119 -2.32 -12.55 4.94
CA ALA A 119 -1.06 -11.88 5.28
C ALA A 119 -1.23 -10.36 5.32
N GLN A 120 -0.28 -9.60 4.75
CA GLN A 120 -0.34 -8.15 4.61
C GLN A 120 -0.27 -7.74 3.15
N GLN A 121 -0.81 -6.56 2.86
CA GLN A 121 -0.70 -5.89 1.56
C GLN A 121 0.45 -4.90 1.59
N VAL A 122 1.39 -5.03 0.66
CA VAL A 122 2.59 -4.19 0.59
C VAL A 122 2.49 -3.22 -0.58
N PHE A 123 2.65 -1.93 -0.28
CA PHE A 123 2.60 -0.82 -1.23
C PHE A 123 3.99 -0.21 -1.38
N MET A 124 4.68 -0.54 -2.47
CA MET A 124 6.07 -0.15 -2.69
C MET A 124 6.27 1.37 -2.81
N VAL A 125 7.25 1.89 -2.08
CA VAL A 125 7.74 3.26 -2.20
C VAL A 125 8.95 3.25 -3.10
N HIS A 126 8.80 3.77 -4.32
CA HIS A 126 9.89 3.88 -5.28
C HIS A 126 10.06 5.33 -5.79
N PRO A 127 11.29 5.87 -5.79
CA PRO A 127 12.50 5.33 -5.14
C PRO A 127 12.34 5.22 -3.61
N PRO A 128 13.04 4.32 -2.91
CA PRO A 128 12.95 4.26 -1.45
C PRO A 128 13.37 5.57 -0.77
N LEU A 129 12.88 5.83 0.45
CA LEU A 129 13.21 7.02 1.22
C LEU A 129 14.21 6.68 2.34
N ALA A 130 15.32 7.40 2.43
CA ALA A 130 16.24 7.28 3.56
C ALA A 130 15.68 8.06 4.75
N VAL A 131 15.43 7.36 5.86
CA VAL A 131 14.75 7.89 7.04
C VAL A 131 15.59 7.75 8.30
N GLN A 132 15.40 8.65 9.25
CA GLN A 132 16.03 8.66 10.56
C GLN A 132 14.97 8.55 11.65
N VAL A 133 15.38 8.08 12.83
CA VAL A 133 14.51 8.09 14.02
C VAL A 133 13.95 9.51 14.25
N ALA A 134 12.66 9.58 14.58
CA ALA A 134 11.86 10.80 14.74
C ALA A 134 11.59 11.60 13.45
N ASP A 135 11.98 11.12 12.26
CA ASP A 135 11.41 11.63 11.02
C ASP A 135 9.90 11.33 11.01
N LEU A 136 9.11 12.22 10.41
CA LEU A 136 7.66 12.06 10.27
C LEU A 136 7.31 11.82 8.79
N ILE A 137 6.50 10.80 8.55
CA ILE A 137 5.85 10.58 7.26
C ILE A 137 4.40 11.01 7.39
N GLU A 138 4.07 12.14 6.78
CA GLU A 138 2.74 12.75 6.82
C GLU A 138 2.07 12.57 5.47
N GLY A 139 0.76 12.40 5.45
CA GLY A 139 0.10 12.15 4.18
C GLY A 139 -1.40 11.95 4.25
N VAL A 140 -1.94 11.53 3.11
CA VAL A 140 -3.33 11.14 2.94
C VAL A 140 -3.38 9.82 2.18
N VAL A 141 -4.09 8.85 2.75
CA VAL A 141 -4.50 7.62 2.06
C VAL A 141 -5.88 7.84 1.47
N LYS A 142 -6.03 7.64 0.17
CA LYS A 142 -7.32 7.65 -0.52
C LYS A 142 -7.62 6.29 -1.09
N ILE A 143 -8.77 5.72 -0.72
CA ILE A 143 -9.23 4.41 -1.18
C ILE A 143 -10.49 4.61 -2.01
N LYS A 144 -10.56 3.99 -3.17
CA LYS A 144 -11.77 3.96 -4.01
C LYS A 144 -11.95 2.59 -4.66
N ARG A 145 -13.18 2.20 -4.92
CA ARG A 145 -13.48 1.04 -5.78
C ARG A 145 -13.10 1.32 -7.24
N GLN A 146 -12.58 0.32 -7.94
CA GLN A 146 -12.27 0.45 -9.36
C GLN A 146 -13.56 0.49 -10.19
N ARG A 147 -13.55 1.29 -11.28
CA ARG A 147 -14.71 1.46 -12.16
C ARG A 147 -15.05 0.18 -12.94
N LEU A 148 -14.03 -0.56 -13.36
CA LEU A 148 -14.19 -1.77 -14.18
C LEU A 148 -14.72 -2.95 -13.34
N ASN A 149 -14.28 -3.05 -12.09
CA ASN A 149 -14.74 -4.05 -11.15
C ASN A 149 -14.81 -3.45 -9.74
N HIS A 150 -16.04 -3.31 -9.22
CA HIS A 150 -16.29 -2.67 -7.93
C HIS A 150 -15.77 -3.47 -6.72
N ARG A 151 -15.30 -4.71 -6.93
CA ARG A 151 -14.65 -5.52 -5.91
C ARG A 151 -13.16 -5.20 -5.76
N LEU A 152 -12.56 -4.61 -6.78
CA LEU A 152 -11.15 -4.23 -6.76
C LEU A 152 -11.01 -2.83 -6.19
N LEU A 153 -9.87 -2.59 -5.54
CA LEU A 153 -9.58 -1.30 -4.93
C LEU A 153 -8.48 -0.59 -5.68
N TRP A 154 -8.55 0.73 -5.61
CA TRP A 154 -7.47 1.62 -5.99
C TRP A 154 -7.11 2.44 -4.76
N VAL A 155 -5.82 2.45 -4.45
CA VAL A 155 -5.26 3.15 -3.29
C VAL A 155 -4.32 4.21 -3.81
N GLN A 156 -4.43 5.42 -3.29
CA GLN A 156 -3.49 6.50 -3.54
C GLN A 156 -2.92 6.98 -2.22
N LEU A 157 -1.59 6.99 -2.14
CA LEU A 157 -0.84 7.52 -1.01
C LEU A 157 -0.19 8.83 -1.47
N THR A 158 -0.59 9.93 -0.87
CA THR A 158 0.15 11.20 -0.97
C THR A 158 0.97 11.34 0.29
N ILE A 159 2.29 11.43 0.17
CA ILE A 159 3.21 11.42 1.31
C ILE A 159 4.22 12.56 1.23
N THR A 160 4.56 13.09 2.39
CA THR A 160 5.61 14.08 2.62
C THR A 160 6.51 13.58 3.74
N HIS A 161 7.82 13.70 3.56
CA HIS A 161 8.82 13.33 4.55
C HIS A 161 9.31 14.58 5.26
N MET A 162 9.14 14.63 6.58
CA MET A 162 9.52 15.75 7.43
C MET A 162 10.60 15.30 8.42
N ARG A 163 11.62 16.14 8.61
CA ARG A 163 12.68 15.91 9.59
C ARG A 163 12.69 17.03 10.63
N PRO A 164 12.62 16.72 11.94
CA PRO A 164 12.73 17.72 12.99
C PRO A 164 13.97 18.61 12.82
N GLY A 165 13.78 19.93 12.91
CA GLY A 165 14.85 20.92 12.76
C GLY A 165 15.33 21.19 11.33
N VAL A 166 15.00 20.34 10.36
CA VAL A 166 15.33 20.55 8.93
C VAL A 166 14.11 21.00 8.14
N GLY A 167 12.93 20.44 8.44
CA GLY A 167 11.71 20.63 7.68
C GLY A 167 11.52 19.53 6.63
N GLN A 168 10.89 19.86 5.51
CA GLN A 168 10.55 18.90 4.48
C GLN A 168 11.80 18.36 3.75
N ILE A 169 11.89 17.04 3.65
CA ILE A 169 12.93 16.31 2.92
C ILE A 169 12.38 15.85 1.57
N GLY A 170 12.85 16.51 0.51
CA GLY A 170 12.44 16.19 -0.86
C GLY A 170 11.00 16.62 -1.19
N PRO A 171 10.54 16.35 -2.42
CA PRO A 171 9.19 16.73 -2.85
C PRO A 171 8.12 15.80 -2.25
N GLU A 172 6.90 16.30 -2.16
CA GLU A 172 5.71 15.47 -1.96
C GLU A 172 5.63 14.40 -3.05
N ARG A 173 5.21 13.19 -2.68
CA ARG A 173 5.07 12.06 -3.61
C ARG A 173 3.65 11.56 -3.62
N THR A 174 3.15 11.26 -4.81
CA THR A 174 1.86 10.59 -5.01
C THR A 174 2.10 9.22 -5.62
N LEU A 175 1.76 8.18 -4.87
CA LEU A 175 1.90 6.78 -5.25
C LEU A 175 0.51 6.20 -5.47
N ASN A 176 0.30 5.46 -6.56
CA ASN A 176 -0.99 4.89 -6.90
C ASN A 176 -0.84 3.37 -7.02
N PHE A 177 -1.78 2.65 -6.42
CA PHE A 177 -1.77 1.20 -6.35
C PHE A 177 -3.13 0.61 -6.73
N ARG A 178 -3.09 -0.57 -7.32
CA ARG A 178 -4.25 -1.44 -7.52
C ARG A 178 -4.17 -2.61 -6.56
N ILE A 179 -5.32 -2.99 -6.01
CA ILE A 179 -5.52 -4.25 -5.31
C ILE A 179 -6.51 -5.03 -6.17
N ASP A 180 -6.00 -6.06 -6.84
CA ASP A 180 -6.69 -6.86 -7.84
C ASP A 180 -7.08 -8.26 -7.32
#